data_AF-A0A432XRN7-F1
#
_entry.id   AF-A0A432XRN7-F1
#
_cell.length_a   1.000
_cell.length_b   1.000
_cell.length_c   1.000
_cell.angle_alpha   90.00
_cell.angle_beta   90.00
_cell.angle_gamma   90.00
#
_symmetry.space_group_name_H-M   'P 1'
#
loop_
_entity.id
_entity.type
_entity.pdbx_description
1 polymer ?
#
loop_
_entity_poly.entity_id
_entity_poly.type
_entity_poly.pdbx_seq_one_letter_code
_entity_poly.pdbx_strand_id
1 'polypeptide(L)'
;MELIKLLFMLVLLLLGGCQVTPEVSQEMTIHTEQQRKVAMQAYQQGDYHLAQGVLRRLAEPPISDPQAPCYLGSIYFRQHEYEAALRSFGSCRQQQPEQLEIWFNSAAIHLRLASELLLTGRSYAAQDVDASETELQENYSLLLEALLQLQRTSQSEIVRQ
;
A
#
# COMPACT_ATOMS: atom_id res chain seq x y z
N MET A 1 9.73 -67.08 7.67
CA MET A 1 8.69 -66.27 8.34
C MET A 1 9.27 -65.00 8.99
N GLU A 2 10.47 -65.06 9.56
CA GLU A 2 11.14 -63.90 10.18
C GLU A 2 11.63 -62.83 9.18
N LEU A 3 12.07 -63.22 7.97
CA LEU A 3 12.51 -62.26 6.93
C LEU A 3 11.38 -61.36 6.41
N ILE A 4 10.15 -61.90 6.33
CA ILE A 4 8.96 -61.15 5.89
C ILE A 4 8.54 -60.15 6.96
N LYS A 5 8.64 -60.51 8.24
CA LYS A 5 8.39 -59.59 9.36
C LYS A 5 9.41 -58.44 9.40
N LEU A 6 10.68 -58.71 9.10
CA LEU A 6 11.73 -57.70 9.04
C LEU A 6 11.52 -56.71 7.89
N LEU A 7 11.11 -57.21 6.72
CA LEU A 7 10.77 -56.40 5.55
C LEU A 7 9.55 -55.51 5.82
N PHE A 8 8.52 -56.07 6.48
CA PHE A 8 7.31 -55.32 6.85
C PHE A 8 7.61 -54.23 7.89
N MET A 9 8.49 -54.49 8.85
CA MET A 9 8.91 -53.48 9.84
C MET A 9 9.72 -52.35 9.19
N LEU A 10 10.59 -52.67 8.23
CA LEU A 10 11.38 -51.67 7.48
C LEU A 10 10.49 -50.78 6.61
N VAL A 11 9.45 -51.34 5.97
CA VAL A 11 8.47 -50.59 5.17
C VAL A 11 7.61 -49.66 6.06
N LEU A 12 7.24 -50.10 7.27
CA LEU A 12 6.53 -49.26 8.24
C LEU A 12 7.39 -48.09 8.75
N LEU A 13 8.70 -48.31 8.94
CA LEU A 13 9.66 -47.26 9.30
C LEU A 13 9.84 -46.21 8.19
N LEU A 14 9.78 -46.62 6.91
CA LEU A 14 9.90 -45.71 5.76
C LEU A 14 8.62 -44.91 5.48
N LEU A 15 7.45 -45.41 5.89
CA LEU A 15 6.15 -44.73 5.71
C LEU A 15 5.81 -43.76 6.87
N GLY A 16 6.58 -43.76 7.96
CA GLY A 16 6.38 -42.87 9.12
C GLY A 16 7.11 -41.53 9.07
N GLY A 17 7.87 -41.24 8.00
CA GLY A 17 8.81 -40.11 7.94
C GLY A 17 8.24 -38.75 7.51
N CYS A 18 6.93 -38.60 7.31
CA CYS A 18 6.32 -37.36 6.80
C CYS A 18 5.22 -36.79 7.69
N GLN A 19 5.43 -36.70 9.01
CA GLN A 19 4.57 -35.87 9.84
C GLN A 19 5.38 -34.90 10.71
N VAL A 20 5.01 -33.63 10.56
CA VAL A 20 5.22 -32.49 11.46
C VAL A 20 6.45 -31.61 11.19
N THR A 21 6.29 -30.63 10.27
CA THR A 21 6.81 -29.26 10.44
C THR A 21 5.78 -28.19 10.04
N PRO A 22 4.64 -28.03 10.76
CA PRO A 22 3.70 -26.94 10.54
C PRO A 22 3.93 -25.74 11.49
N GLU A 23 4.77 -25.89 12.51
CA GLU A 23 4.85 -24.95 13.63
C GLU A 23 5.53 -23.62 13.24
N VAL A 24 6.64 -23.68 12.48
CA VAL A 24 7.41 -22.48 12.09
C VAL A 24 6.63 -21.55 11.14
N SER A 25 5.84 -22.10 10.20
CA SER A 25 5.07 -21.29 9.25
C SER A 25 3.80 -20.69 9.87
N GLN A 26 3.15 -21.41 10.79
CA GLN A 26 2.01 -20.87 11.55
C GLN A 26 2.44 -19.81 12.57
N GLU A 27 3.54 -20.02 13.28
CA GLU A 27 4.06 -19.03 14.23
C GLU A 27 4.50 -17.75 13.52
N MET A 28 5.15 -17.86 12.36
CA MET A 28 5.53 -16.70 11.54
C MET A 28 4.30 -15.91 11.05
N THR A 29 3.25 -16.58 10.59
CA THR A 29 2.03 -15.88 10.12
C THR A 29 1.30 -15.15 11.25
N ILE A 30 1.17 -15.77 12.43
CA ILE A 30 0.60 -15.13 13.62
C ILE A 30 1.44 -13.91 14.04
N HIS A 31 2.76 -14.06 14.06
CA HIS A 31 3.67 -12.98 14.41
C HIS A 31 3.60 -11.82 13.40
N THR A 32 3.51 -12.10 12.09
CA THR A 32 3.33 -11.09 11.03
C THR A 32 2.03 -10.30 11.20
N GLU A 33 0.90 -11.00 11.40
CA GLU A 33 -0.40 -10.35 11.68
C GLU A 33 -0.33 -9.45 12.91
N GLN A 34 0.28 -9.93 13.99
CA GLN A 34 0.41 -9.16 15.22
C GLN A 34 1.28 -7.92 15.04
N GLN A 35 2.41 -8.03 14.35
CA GLN A 35 3.25 -6.88 14.03
C GLN A 35 2.54 -5.86 13.13
N ARG A 36 1.76 -6.33 12.16
CA ARG A 36 0.91 -5.44 11.35
C ARG A 36 -0.12 -4.71 12.20
N LYS A 37 -0.78 -5.37 13.15
CA LYS A 37 -1.71 -4.70 14.09
C LYS A 37 -1.03 -3.60 14.88
N VAL A 38 0.19 -3.84 15.38
CA VAL A 38 0.98 -2.81 16.07
C VAL A 38 1.26 -1.62 15.15
N ALA A 39 1.67 -1.88 13.90
CA ALA A 39 1.89 -0.82 12.93
C ALA A 39 0.63 0.00 12.65
N MET A 40 -0.53 -0.67 12.52
CA MET A 40 -1.80 0.00 12.26
C MET A 40 -2.31 0.80 13.46
N GLN A 41 -2.06 0.33 14.68
CA GLN A 41 -2.33 1.10 15.89
C GLN A 41 -1.45 2.36 15.95
N ALA A 42 -0.16 2.23 15.66
CA ALA A 42 0.75 3.37 15.58
C ALA A 42 0.30 4.38 14.50
N TYR A 43 -0.10 3.90 13.32
CA TYR A 43 -0.66 4.72 12.24
C TYR A 43 -1.90 5.49 12.68
N GLN A 44 -2.85 4.83 13.35
CA GLN A 44 -4.07 5.46 13.86
C GLN A 44 -3.77 6.53 14.92
N GLN A 45 -2.70 6.36 15.69
CA GLN A 45 -2.22 7.33 16.68
C GLN A 45 -1.40 8.47 16.05
N GLY A 46 -1.13 8.42 14.74
CA GLY A 46 -0.28 9.39 14.05
C GLY A 46 1.22 9.16 14.21
N ASP A 47 1.64 8.07 14.87
CA ASP A 47 3.05 7.66 14.93
C ASP A 47 3.44 6.95 13.63
N TYR A 48 3.58 7.76 12.58
CA TYR A 48 3.96 7.28 11.25
C TYR A 48 5.37 6.69 11.20
N HIS A 49 6.28 7.15 12.09
CA HIS A 49 7.64 6.64 12.14
C HIS A 49 7.66 5.18 12.62
N LEU A 50 6.99 4.89 13.73
CA LEU A 50 6.88 3.51 14.22
C LEU A 50 6.14 2.62 13.21
N ALA A 51 5.01 3.09 12.69
CA ALA A 51 4.22 2.34 11.72
C ALA A 51 5.06 1.94 10.49
N GLN A 52 5.79 2.89 9.90
CA GLN A 52 6.68 2.61 8.78
C GLN A 52 7.82 1.67 9.15
N GLY A 53 8.47 1.87 10.30
CA GLY A 53 9.58 1.03 10.72
C GLY A 53 9.18 -0.44 10.89
N VAL A 54 7.97 -0.69 11.39
CA VAL A 54 7.42 -2.05 11.48
C VAL A 54 7.08 -2.59 10.08
N LEU A 55 6.32 -1.85 9.27
CA LEU A 55 5.87 -2.32 7.97
C LEU A 55 7.02 -2.52 6.97
N ARG A 56 8.07 -1.70 7.01
CA ARG A 56 9.27 -1.91 6.18
C ARG A 56 9.93 -3.25 6.49
N ARG A 57 10.03 -3.63 7.77
CA ARG A 57 10.55 -4.95 8.15
C ARG A 57 9.66 -6.09 7.66
N LEU A 58 8.35 -5.91 7.70
CA LEU A 58 7.40 -6.90 7.20
C LEU A 58 7.46 -7.05 5.66
N ALA A 59 7.75 -5.97 4.94
CA ALA A 59 7.86 -5.98 3.48
C ALA A 59 9.14 -6.66 2.96
N GLU A 60 10.18 -6.78 3.79
CA GLU A 60 11.47 -7.33 3.41
C GLU A 60 11.56 -8.85 3.69
N PRO A 61 12.42 -9.58 2.95
CA PRO A 61 12.73 -10.97 3.26
C PRO A 61 13.32 -11.14 4.67
N PRO A 62 13.02 -12.25 5.38
CA PRO A 62 12.29 -13.43 4.90
C PRO A 62 10.75 -13.35 5.03
N ILE A 63 10.21 -12.26 5.57
CA ILE A 63 8.77 -12.17 5.91
C ILE A 63 7.95 -11.94 4.64
N SER A 64 8.31 -10.93 3.84
CA SER A 64 7.66 -10.59 2.58
C SER A 64 6.13 -10.53 2.67
N ASP A 65 5.60 -9.85 3.69
CA ASP A 65 4.15 -9.67 3.89
C ASP A 65 3.55 -8.90 2.70
N PRO A 66 2.66 -9.51 1.89
CA PRO A 66 2.09 -8.88 0.72
C PRO A 66 1.24 -7.65 1.06
N GLN A 67 0.76 -7.51 2.29
CA GLN A 67 -0.04 -6.36 2.73
C GLN A 67 0.81 -5.16 3.17
N ALA A 68 2.06 -5.40 3.56
CA ALA A 68 2.92 -4.33 4.08
C ALA A 68 3.13 -3.17 3.09
N PRO A 69 3.36 -3.42 1.78
CA PRO A 69 3.42 -2.34 0.79
C PRO A 69 2.14 -1.52 0.69
N CYS A 70 0.97 -2.12 0.90
CA CYS A 70 -0.33 -1.44 0.83
C CYS A 70 -0.44 -0.40 1.95
N TYR A 71 -0.12 -0.81 3.18
CA TYR A 71 -0.16 0.09 4.33
C TYR A 71 0.94 1.16 4.28
N LEU A 72 2.14 0.82 3.80
CA LEU A 72 3.19 1.82 3.54
C LEU A 72 2.70 2.90 2.57
N GLY A 73 1.99 2.50 1.51
CA GLY A 73 1.39 3.44 0.56
C GLY A 73 0.43 4.41 1.24
N SER A 74 -0.45 3.91 2.10
CA SER A 74 -1.38 4.74 2.89
C SER A 74 -0.66 5.69 3.84
N ILE A 75 0.42 5.24 4.49
CA ILE A 75 1.20 6.10 5.40
C ILE A 75 1.90 7.22 4.62
N TYR A 76 2.60 6.89 3.54
CA TYR A 76 3.27 7.88 2.69
C TYR A 76 2.26 8.89 2.12
N PHE A 77 1.08 8.43 1.73
CA PHE A 77 0.00 9.30 1.28
C PHE A 77 -0.41 10.31 2.36
N ARG A 78 -0.55 9.88 3.62
CA ARG A 78 -0.87 10.77 4.76
C ARG A 78 0.24 11.77 5.04
N GLN A 79 1.48 11.40 4.80
CA GLN A 79 2.64 12.29 4.92
C GLN A 79 2.90 13.17 3.69
N HIS A 80 2.02 13.08 2.68
CA HIS A 80 2.13 13.84 1.43
C HIS A 80 3.37 13.44 0.60
N GLU A 81 3.94 12.25 0.87
CA GLU A 81 5.03 11.64 0.12
C GLU A 81 4.47 10.88 -1.08
N TYR A 82 3.84 11.61 -2.02
CA TYR A 82 3.02 11.01 -3.09
C TYR A 82 3.77 10.03 -3.99
N GLU A 83 5.04 10.28 -4.31
CA GLU A 83 5.82 9.34 -5.13
C GLU A 83 6.09 8.03 -4.39
N ALA A 84 6.44 8.10 -3.11
CA ALA A 84 6.66 6.92 -2.29
C ALA A 84 5.36 6.12 -2.14
N ALA A 85 4.25 6.84 -1.93
CA ALA A 85 2.92 6.23 -1.88
C ALA A 85 2.57 5.48 -3.17
N LEU A 86 2.76 6.10 -4.33
CA LEU A 86 2.48 5.47 -5.64
C LEU A 86 3.38 4.26 -5.91
N ARG A 87 4.66 4.30 -5.51
CA ARG A 87 5.57 3.14 -5.60
C ARG A 87 5.10 1.98 -4.73
N SER A 88 4.76 2.26 -3.47
CA SER A 88 4.26 1.26 -2.53
C SER A 88 2.92 0.66 -2.97
N PHE A 89 1.98 1.49 -3.44
CA PHE A 89 0.73 1.03 -4.05
C PHE A 89 0.97 0.25 -5.36
N GLY A 90 1.99 0.59 -6.13
CA GLY A 90 2.42 -0.18 -7.30
C GLY A 90 2.83 -1.61 -6.91
N SER A 91 3.68 -1.75 -5.89
CA SER A 91 4.08 -3.05 -5.35
C SER A 91 2.88 -3.83 -4.79
N CYS A 92 2.00 -3.17 -4.04
CA CYS A 92 0.80 -3.80 -3.50
C CYS A 92 -0.12 -4.34 -4.61
N ARG A 93 -0.40 -3.55 -5.66
CA ARG A 93 -1.26 -3.96 -6.78
C ARG A 93 -0.72 -5.15 -7.58
N GLN A 94 0.59 -5.39 -7.56
CA GLN A 94 1.16 -6.60 -8.20
C GLN A 94 0.77 -7.88 -7.47
N GLN A 95 0.53 -7.80 -6.15
CA GLN A 95 0.21 -8.95 -5.29
C GLN A 95 -1.28 -9.05 -4.96
N GLN A 96 -1.96 -7.90 -4.83
CA GLN A 96 -3.36 -7.77 -4.41
C GLN A 96 -4.10 -6.77 -5.32
N PRO A 97 -4.28 -7.08 -6.62
CA PRO A 97 -4.93 -6.17 -7.57
C PRO A 97 -6.41 -5.89 -7.24
N GLU A 98 -7.07 -6.76 -6.48
CA GLU A 98 -8.48 -6.69 -6.11
C GLU A 98 -8.82 -5.69 -5.00
N GLN A 99 -7.82 -5.18 -4.29
CA GLN A 99 -8.03 -4.23 -3.19
C GLN A 99 -8.33 -2.83 -3.76
N LEU A 100 -9.63 -2.50 -3.81
CA LEU A 100 -10.18 -1.30 -4.43
C LEU A 100 -9.59 -0.01 -3.83
N GLU A 101 -9.29 -0.02 -2.53
CA GLU A 101 -8.74 1.10 -1.77
C GLU A 101 -7.42 1.59 -2.37
N ILE A 102 -6.59 0.70 -2.93
CA ILE A 102 -5.30 1.08 -3.53
C ILE A 102 -5.51 1.92 -4.79
N TRP A 103 -6.49 1.52 -5.61
CA TRP A 103 -6.84 2.24 -6.84
C TRP A 103 -7.43 3.60 -6.50
N PHE A 104 -8.33 3.65 -5.53
CA PHE A 104 -8.92 4.88 -5.04
C PHE A 104 -7.87 5.84 -4.48
N ASN A 105 -6.97 5.36 -3.61
CA ASN A 105 -5.91 6.18 -3.04
C ASN A 105 -4.92 6.66 -4.11
N SER A 106 -4.59 5.81 -5.09
CA SER A 106 -3.76 6.22 -6.24
C SER A 106 -4.43 7.32 -7.06
N ALA A 107 -5.74 7.22 -7.33
CA ALA A 107 -6.50 8.27 -8.01
C ALA A 107 -6.50 9.57 -7.19
N ALA A 108 -6.72 9.49 -5.88
CA ALA A 108 -6.69 10.64 -4.98
C ALA A 108 -5.31 11.32 -4.93
N ILE A 109 -4.22 10.57 -5.12
CA ILE A 109 -2.87 11.12 -5.29
C ILE A 109 -2.75 11.86 -6.63
N HIS A 110 -3.18 11.25 -7.74
CA HIS A 110 -3.11 11.90 -9.06
C HIS A 110 -3.93 13.20 -9.13
N LEU A 111 -5.10 13.24 -8.48
CA LEU A 111 -5.89 14.47 -8.36
C LEU A 111 -5.14 15.58 -7.62
N ARG A 112 -4.38 15.24 -6.56
CA ARG A 112 -3.54 16.19 -5.81
C ARG A 112 -2.39 16.70 -6.66
N LEU A 113 -1.62 15.79 -7.26
CA LEU A 113 -0.49 16.13 -8.12
C LEU A 113 -0.92 17.02 -9.30
N ALA A 114 -2.04 16.70 -9.96
CA ALA A 114 -2.59 17.52 -11.04
C ALA A 114 -2.98 18.92 -10.54
N SER A 115 -3.57 19.03 -9.35
CA SER A 115 -3.94 20.33 -8.78
C SER A 115 -2.72 21.15 -8.37
N GLU A 116 -1.70 20.54 -7.78
CA GLU A 116 -0.44 21.20 -7.42
C GLU A 116 0.30 21.71 -8.66
N LEU A 117 0.33 20.90 -9.73
CA LEU A 117 0.91 21.30 -11.01
C LEU A 117 0.17 22.51 -11.58
N LEU A 118 -1.17 22.50 -11.55
CA LEU A 118 -1.96 23.63 -12.01
C LEU A 118 -1.73 24.86 -11.12
N LEU A 119 -1.79 24.75 -9.80
CA LEU A 119 -1.53 25.90 -8.93
C LEU A 119 -0.14 26.51 -9.18
N THR A 120 0.86 25.67 -9.42
CA THR A 120 2.22 26.10 -9.78
C THR A 120 2.24 26.85 -11.10
N GLY A 121 1.69 26.30 -12.18
CA GLY A 121 1.67 26.95 -13.49
C GLY A 121 0.90 28.29 -13.50
N ARG A 122 -0.19 28.40 -12.72
CA ARG A 122 -0.99 29.63 -12.59
C ARG A 122 -0.17 30.79 -12.03
N SER A 123 0.79 30.50 -11.15
CA SER A 123 1.65 31.53 -10.55
C SER A 123 2.53 32.24 -11.59
N TYR A 124 2.81 31.59 -12.72
CA TYR A 124 3.55 32.15 -13.85
C TYR A 124 2.62 32.86 -14.84
N ALA A 125 1.45 32.31 -15.14
CA ALA A 125 0.47 32.92 -16.05
C ALA A 125 -0.04 34.30 -15.57
N ALA A 126 -0.07 34.55 -14.26
CA ALA A 126 -0.43 35.87 -13.72
C ALA A 126 0.61 36.98 -14.03
N GLN A 127 1.78 36.64 -14.55
CA GLN A 127 2.90 37.57 -14.80
C GLN A 127 3.00 37.99 -16.28
N ASP A 128 2.52 37.15 -17.20
CA ASP A 128 2.54 37.40 -18.65
C ASP A 128 1.11 37.68 -19.15
N VAL A 129 0.70 38.95 -19.12
CA VAL A 129 -0.66 39.35 -19.54
C VAL A 129 -0.63 39.74 -21.02
N ASP A 130 -0.74 38.74 -21.91
CA ASP A 130 -1.17 38.97 -23.29
C ASP A 130 -2.62 38.53 -23.48
N ALA A 131 -3.41 39.33 -24.20
CA ALA A 131 -4.86 39.15 -24.34
C ALA A 131 -5.24 37.84 -25.08
N SER A 132 -4.27 37.19 -25.73
CA SER A 132 -4.43 35.94 -26.47
C SER A 132 -4.54 34.69 -25.58
N GLU A 133 -4.24 34.78 -24.27
CA GLU A 133 -4.30 33.64 -23.32
C GLU A 133 -5.61 33.52 -22.52
N THR A 134 -6.60 34.37 -22.80
CA THR A 134 -7.86 34.42 -22.02
C THR A 134 -8.59 33.06 -21.97
N GLU A 135 -8.71 32.36 -23.10
CA GLU A 135 -9.34 31.03 -23.17
C GLU A 135 -8.55 29.96 -22.40
N LEU A 136 -7.21 30.00 -22.47
CA LEU A 136 -6.36 29.08 -21.74
C LEU A 136 -6.52 29.30 -20.22
N GLN A 137 -6.58 30.56 -19.79
CA GLN A 137 -6.76 30.93 -18.38
C GLN A 137 -8.14 30.57 -17.83
N GLU A 138 -9.18 30.67 -18.66
CA GLU A 138 -10.52 30.16 -18.36
C GLU A 138 -10.51 28.64 -18.18
N ASN A 139 -9.94 27.90 -19.15
CA ASN A 139 -9.78 26.44 -19.07
C ASN A 139 -8.98 26.02 -17.84
N TYR A 140 -7.95 26.78 -17.48
CA TYR A 140 -7.15 26.58 -16.28
C TYR A 140 -7.99 26.62 -15.01
N SER A 141 -8.86 27.63 -14.92
CA SER A 141 -9.72 27.88 -13.77
C SER A 141 -10.77 26.77 -13.63
N LEU A 142 -11.39 26.38 -14.74
CA LEU A 142 -12.37 25.30 -14.80
C LEU A 142 -11.77 23.95 -14.38
N LEU A 143 -10.59 23.61 -14.90
CA LEU A 143 -9.94 22.35 -14.57
C LEU A 143 -9.54 22.29 -13.09
N LEU A 144 -8.98 23.37 -12.56
CA LEU A 144 -8.63 23.45 -11.14
C LEU A 144 -9.88 23.32 -10.24
N GLU A 145 -10.98 24.00 -10.58
CA GLU A 145 -12.24 23.90 -9.84
C GLU A 145 -12.76 22.46 -9.81
N ALA A 146 -12.78 21.79 -10.96
CA ALA A 146 -13.21 20.40 -11.07
C ALA A 146 -12.35 19.45 -10.21
N LEU A 147 -11.02 19.61 -10.24
CA LEU A 147 -10.11 18.79 -9.44
C LEU A 147 -10.32 19.02 -7.94
N LEU A 148 -10.48 20.27 -7.51
CA LEU A 148 -10.75 20.60 -6.11
C LEU A 148 -12.09 20.03 -5.64
N GLN A 149 -13.12 20.01 -6.50
CA GLN A 149 -14.39 19.36 -6.20
C GLN A 149 -14.23 17.85 -6.02
N LEU A 150 -13.53 17.17 -6.93
CA LEU A 150 -13.25 15.73 -6.83
C LEU A 150 -12.45 15.40 -5.55
N GLN A 151 -11.48 16.24 -5.20
CA GLN A 151 -10.71 16.07 -3.97
C GLN A 151 -11.59 16.13 -2.72
N ARG A 152 -12.54 17.08 -2.62
CA ARG A 152 -13.47 17.16 -1.48
C ARG A 152 -14.29 15.89 -1.33
N THR A 153 -14.77 15.34 -2.44
CA THR A 153 -15.48 14.04 -2.43
C THR A 153 -14.57 12.93 -1.92
N SER A 154 -13.33 12.85 -2.42
CA SER A 154 -12.39 11.80 -2.00
C SER A 154 -11.98 11.88 -0.52
N GLN A 155 -11.85 13.09 0.04
CA GLN A 155 -11.48 13.27 1.45
C GLN A 155 -12.52 12.69 2.41
N SER A 156 -13.80 12.70 2.03
CA SER A 156 -14.87 12.13 2.85
C SER A 156 -14.80 10.61 3.00
N GLU A 157 -14.22 9.92 2.01
CA GLU A 157 -14.01 8.46 2.03
C GLU A 157 -12.72 8.09 2.77
N ILE A 158 -11.63 8.84 2.58
CA ILE A 158 -10.34 8.59 3.26
C ILE A 158 -10.46 8.72 4.78
N VAL A 159 -11.32 9.62 5.29
CA VAL A 159 -11.52 9.83 6.74
C VAL A 159 -12.31 8.70 7.41
N ARG A 160 -13.04 7.89 6.64
CA ARG A 160 -13.85 6.79 7.17
C ARG A 160 -13.08 5.46 7.32
N GLN A 161 -11.86 5.40 6.79
CA GLN A 161 -10.96 4.24 6.82
C GLN A 161 -9.86 4.42 7.85
#